data_AF-A0A0W1QK90-F1
#
_entry.id   AF-A0A0W1QK90-F1
#
_cell.length_a   1.000
_cell.length_b   1.000
_cell.length_c   1.000
_cell.angle_alpha   90.00
_cell.angle_beta   90.00
_cell.angle_gamma   90.00
#
_symmetry.space_group_name_H-M   'P 1'
#
loop_
_entity.id
_entity.type
_entity.pdbx_description
1 polymer ?
#
loop_
_entity_poly.entity_id
_entity_poly.type
_entity_poly.pdbx_seq_one_letter_code
_entity_poly.pdbx_strand_id
1 'polypeptide(L)'
;MLLKTLGDSLDDIRRQDGANDEDLGAVLGKHKDTAERYRKAEGEMGVVAFLRGCRAWDGRFANATLALVGMKLVEIDSGAGSDRAGFTALATLLAQLSEALEDDNIVDDCELAAMAAAVESAGKHIDRIRERLRPRLVS
;
A
#
# COMPACT_ATOMS: atom_id res chain seq x y z
N MET A 1 4.09 4.19 18.83
CA MET A 1 3.02 3.68 17.93
C MET A 1 3.61 3.25 16.59
N LEU A 2 4.25 4.14 15.82
CA LEU A 2 4.86 3.82 14.51
C LEU A 2 5.81 2.60 14.53
N LEU A 3 6.81 2.59 15.42
CA LEU A 3 7.77 1.47 15.50
C LEU A 3 7.09 0.14 15.84
N LYS A 4 6.07 0.17 16.70
CA LYS A 4 5.30 -1.03 17.06
C LYS A 4 4.53 -1.56 15.85
N THR A 5 3.78 -0.71 15.16
CA THR A 5 3.03 -1.08 13.96
C THR A 5 3.93 -1.62 12.85
N LEU A 6 5.12 -1.04 12.68
CA LEU A 6 6.12 -1.51 11.72
C LEU A 6 6.69 -2.88 12.13
N GLY A 7 6.97 -3.07 13.42
CA GLY A 7 7.41 -4.36 13.99
C GLY A 7 6.36 -5.46 13.86
N ASP A 8 5.10 -5.15 14.16
CA ASP A 8 3.95 -6.05 14.00
C ASP A 8 3.81 -6.48 12.52
N SER A 9 3.96 -5.53 11.58
CA SER A 9 3.93 -5.83 10.14
C SER A 9 5.05 -6.79 9.72
N LEU A 10 6.26 -6.63 10.27
CA LEU A 10 7.37 -7.56 10.04
C LEU A 10 7.11 -8.95 10.65
N ASP A 11 6.49 -9.02 11.83
CA ASP A 11 6.15 -10.31 12.45
C ASP A 11 5.05 -11.04 11.68
N ASP A 12 4.08 -10.31 11.14
CA ASP A 12 3.06 -10.85 10.25
C ASP A 12 3.68 -11.41 8.96
N ILE A 13 4.53 -10.63 8.30
CA ILE A 13 5.27 -11.06 7.10
C ILE A 13 6.09 -12.32 7.39
N ARG A 14 6.85 -12.32 8.50
CA ARG A 14 7.66 -13.47 8.93
C ARG A 14 6.81 -14.74 9.05
N ARG A 15 5.65 -14.64 9.69
CA ARG A 15 4.73 -15.76 9.90
C ARG A 15 4.08 -16.23 8.61
N GLN A 16 3.61 -15.30 7.78
CA GLN A 16 2.93 -15.59 6.52
C GLN A 16 3.87 -16.21 5.47
N ASP A 17 5.09 -15.70 5.39
CA ASP A 17 6.08 -16.12 4.40
C ASP A 17 6.91 -17.33 4.90
N GLY A 18 6.70 -17.78 6.14
CA GLY A 18 7.47 -18.88 6.76
C GLY A 18 8.97 -18.55 6.95
N ALA A 19 9.29 -17.26 7.04
CA ALA A 19 10.65 -16.74 7.10
C ALA A 19 11.21 -16.72 8.53
N ASN A 20 12.53 -16.66 8.66
CA ASN A 20 13.23 -16.39 9.92
C ASN A 20 13.81 -14.96 9.94
N ASP A 21 14.39 -14.53 11.07
CA ASP A 21 14.95 -13.17 11.20
C ASP A 21 16.22 -12.97 10.32
N GLU A 22 16.88 -14.04 9.88
CA GLU A 22 17.99 -13.98 8.91
C GLU A 22 17.48 -13.64 7.50
N ASP A 23 16.37 -14.25 7.07
CA ASP A 23 15.71 -13.95 5.80
C ASP A 23 15.23 -12.49 5.75
N LEU A 24 14.59 -12.03 6.84
CA LEU A 24 14.19 -10.62 6.98
C LEU A 24 15.41 -9.70 6.90
N GLY A 25 16.50 -10.07 7.59
CA GLY A 25 17.76 -9.34 7.54
C GLY A 25 18.30 -9.22 6.13
N ALA A 26 18.31 -10.32 5.36
CA ALA A 26 18.78 -10.33 3.98
C ALA A 26 18.00 -9.35 3.09
N VAL A 27 16.66 -9.32 3.21
CA VAL A 27 15.80 -8.38 2.48
C VAL A 27 16.09 -6.94 2.89
N LEU A 28 16.15 -6.67 4.19
CA LEU A 28 16.35 -5.33 4.75
C LEU A 28 17.80 -4.82 4.59
N GLY A 29 18.73 -5.66 4.17
CA GLY A 29 20.16 -5.35 4.10
C GLY A 29 20.79 -5.17 5.49
N LYS A 30 20.38 -6.00 6.45
CA LYS A 30 20.78 -5.97 7.85
C LYS A 30 21.12 -7.38 8.36
N HIS A 31 21.80 -7.44 9.50
CA HIS A 31 22.02 -8.71 10.21
C HIS A 31 20.74 -9.17 10.94
N LYS A 32 20.63 -10.47 11.19
CA LYS A 32 19.47 -11.09 11.85
C LYS A 32 19.09 -10.41 13.16
N ASP A 33 20.07 -10.06 14.01
CA ASP A 33 19.80 -9.44 15.32
C ASP A 33 19.19 -8.03 15.16
N THR A 34 19.54 -7.33 14.09
CA THR A 34 18.95 -6.03 13.76
C THR A 34 17.53 -6.20 13.22
N ALA A 35 17.29 -7.21 12.39
CA ALA A 35 15.94 -7.53 11.90
C ALA A 35 15.01 -7.96 13.04
N GLU A 36 15.50 -8.78 13.97
CA GLU A 36 14.77 -9.17 15.19
C GLU A 36 14.40 -7.93 16.02
N ARG A 37 15.35 -7.02 16.25
CA ARG A 37 15.08 -5.75 16.94
C ARG A 37 14.03 -4.90 16.24
N TYR A 38 14.05 -4.83 14.91
CA TYR A 38 13.02 -4.10 14.16
C TYR A 38 11.65 -4.73 14.33
N ARG A 39 11.57 -6.06 14.25
CA ARG A 39 10.34 -6.83 14.45
C ARG A 39 9.77 -6.64 15.87
N LYS A 40 10.62 -6.59 16.89
CA LYS A 40 10.21 -6.33 18.28
C LYS A 40 9.97 -4.85 18.61
N ALA A 41 10.14 -3.96 17.63
CA ALA A 41 10.08 -2.50 17.84
C ALA A 41 11.11 -1.97 18.86
N GLU A 42 12.24 -2.65 19.01
CA GLU A 42 13.34 -2.33 19.93
C GLU A 42 14.47 -1.52 19.25
N GLY A 43 14.26 -1.07 18.02
CA GLY A 43 15.24 -0.28 17.29
C GLY A 43 14.64 0.56 16.18
N GLU A 44 15.23 1.74 15.96
CA GLU A 44 14.87 2.59 14.84
C GLU A 44 15.32 1.98 13.51
N MET A 45 14.39 1.89 12.56
CA MET A 45 14.67 1.43 11.22
C MET A 45 15.23 2.57 10.37
N GLY A 46 16.45 2.39 9.86
CA GLY A 46 17.03 3.35 8.92
C GLY A 46 16.26 3.40 7.61
N VAL A 47 16.19 4.59 7.00
CA VAL A 47 15.42 4.84 5.76
C VAL A 47 15.73 3.87 4.61
N VAL A 48 16.98 3.43 4.48
CA VAL A 48 17.39 2.46 3.45
C VAL A 48 16.77 1.08 3.68
N ALA A 49 16.73 0.62 4.93
CA ALA A 49 16.09 -0.66 5.28
C ALA A 49 14.57 -0.56 5.08
N PHE A 50 13.97 0.57 5.44
CA PHE A 50 12.56 0.84 5.20
C PHE A 50 12.22 0.77 3.71
N LEU A 51 12.96 1.49 2.85
CA LEU A 51 12.72 1.46 1.40
C LEU A 51 12.94 0.07 0.78
N ARG A 52 13.89 -0.72 1.31
CA ARG A 52 14.05 -2.13 0.90
C ARG A 52 12.85 -2.99 1.28
N GLY A 53 12.32 -2.81 2.50
CA GLY A 53 11.09 -3.46 2.94
C GLY A 53 9.90 -3.08 2.07
N CYS A 54 9.73 -1.79 1.77
CA CYS A 54 8.69 -1.30 0.86
C CYS A 54 8.82 -1.95 -0.53
N ARG A 55 10.03 -2.08 -1.07
CA ARG A 55 10.23 -2.74 -2.36
C ARG A 55 9.89 -4.23 -2.34
N ALA A 56 10.19 -4.92 -1.24
CA ALA A 56 10.02 -6.38 -1.15
C ALA A 56 8.59 -6.81 -0.83
N TRP A 57 7.89 -6.04 -0.01
CA TRP A 57 6.59 -6.42 0.54
C TRP A 57 5.49 -5.37 0.32
N ASP A 58 5.83 -4.24 -0.31
CA ASP A 58 4.90 -3.16 -0.68
C ASP A 58 3.98 -2.76 0.47
N GLY A 59 2.66 -2.71 0.23
CA GLY A 59 1.68 -2.30 1.21
C GLY A 59 1.62 -3.20 2.45
N ARG A 60 1.98 -4.49 2.34
CA ARG A 60 1.97 -5.43 3.49
C ARG A 60 2.92 -4.98 4.59
N PHE A 61 4.02 -4.33 4.21
CA PHE A 61 5.02 -3.83 5.15
C PHE A 61 4.73 -2.39 5.60
N ALA A 62 4.38 -1.51 4.65
CA ALA A 62 4.37 -0.07 4.93
C ALA A 62 2.99 0.51 5.29
N ASN A 63 1.89 -0.04 4.75
CA ASN A 63 0.60 0.69 4.77
C ASN A 63 -0.03 0.80 6.16
N ALA A 64 0.13 -0.19 7.03
CA ALA A 64 -0.35 -0.09 8.41
C ALA A 64 0.33 1.08 9.16
N THR A 65 1.62 1.29 8.92
CA THR A 65 2.38 2.39 9.53
C THR A 65 2.09 3.74 8.86
N LEU A 66 1.99 3.77 7.52
CA LEU A 66 1.68 4.97 6.76
C LEU A 66 0.25 5.49 7.01
N ALA A 67 -0.70 4.59 7.28
CA ALA A 67 -2.07 4.97 7.63
C ALA A 67 -2.14 5.85 8.89
N LEU A 68 -1.21 5.64 9.85
CA LEU A 68 -1.12 6.46 11.07
C LEU A 68 -0.77 7.93 10.80
N VAL A 69 -0.28 8.23 9.60
CA VAL A 69 0.09 9.58 9.16
C VAL A 69 -0.68 10.01 7.89
N GLY A 70 -1.79 9.33 7.57
CA GLY A 70 -2.63 9.69 6.42
C GLY A 70 -1.98 9.44 5.06
N MET A 71 -1.04 8.50 4.98
CA MET A 71 -0.35 8.13 3.74
C MET A 71 -0.66 6.67 3.36
N LYS A 72 -0.46 6.34 2.08
CA LYS A 72 -0.53 4.98 1.55
C LYS A 72 0.57 4.79 0.51
N LEU A 73 1.31 3.69 0.61
CA LEU A 73 2.20 3.21 -0.44
C LEU A 73 1.35 2.48 -1.48
N VAL A 74 1.52 2.90 -2.74
CA VAL A 74 0.96 2.28 -3.93
C VAL A 74 2.08 2.14 -4.95
N GLU A 75 2.11 1.03 -5.68
CA GLU A 75 3.03 0.88 -6.80
C GLU A 75 2.81 2.00 -7.81
N ILE A 76 3.90 2.65 -8.23
CA ILE A 76 3.85 3.69 -9.25
C ILE A 76 3.50 3.09 -10.61
N ASP A 77 3.94 1.86 -10.87
CA ASP A 77 3.65 1.15 -12.12
C ASP A 77 2.24 0.56 -12.07
N SER A 78 1.26 1.41 -12.38
CA SER A 78 -0.13 1.03 -12.65
C SER A 78 -0.31 0.08 -13.86
N GLY A 79 0.80 -0.38 -14.47
CA GLY A 79 0.83 -1.34 -15.54
C GLY A 79 0.36 -0.77 -16.89
N ALA A 80 0.61 -1.57 -17.93
CA ALA A 80 0.05 -1.37 -19.26
C ALA A 80 -1.48 -1.59 -19.25
N GLY A 81 -2.24 -0.69 -18.62
CA GLY A 81 -3.70 -0.62 -18.72
C GLY A 81 -4.17 -0.01 -20.05
N SER A 82 -5.44 -0.24 -20.37
CA SER A 82 -6.14 0.46 -21.45
C SER A 82 -6.84 1.69 -20.88
N ASP A 83 -6.71 2.85 -21.54
CA ASP A 83 -7.45 4.06 -21.14
C ASP A 83 -8.98 3.79 -21.17
N ARG A 84 -9.44 2.89 -22.06
CA ARG A 84 -10.83 2.42 -22.08
C ARG A 84 -11.21 1.68 -20.81
N ALA A 85 -10.38 0.74 -20.37
CA ALA A 85 -10.64 -0.04 -19.15
C ALA A 85 -10.61 0.86 -17.90
N GLY A 86 -9.72 1.85 -17.88
CA GLY A 86 -9.66 2.86 -16.83
C GLY A 86 -10.91 3.74 -16.75
N PHE A 87 -11.43 4.18 -17.89
CA PHE A 87 -12.69 4.93 -17.93
C PHE A 87 -13.87 4.06 -17.48
N THR A 88 -13.92 2.79 -17.88
CA THR A 88 -14.92 1.84 -17.38
C THR A 88 -14.87 1.72 -15.86
N ALA A 89 -13.67 1.57 -15.27
CA ALA A 89 -13.51 1.47 -13.82
C ALA A 89 -14.01 2.74 -13.09
N LEU A 90 -13.70 3.92 -13.62
CA LEU A 90 -14.22 5.19 -13.08
C LEU A 90 -15.75 5.28 -13.17
N ALA A 91 -16.32 4.90 -14.31
CA ALA A 91 -17.77 4.91 -14.50
C ALA A 91 -18.49 3.91 -13.58
N THR A 92 -17.91 2.73 -13.36
CA THR A 92 -18.44 1.73 -12.41
C THR A 92 -18.44 2.27 -10.99
N LEU A 93 -17.33 2.88 -10.53
CA LEU A 93 -17.28 3.49 -9.20
C LEU A 93 -18.31 4.61 -9.07
N LEU A 94 -18.45 5.46 -10.09
CA LEU A 94 -19.42 6.55 -10.08
C LEU A 94 -20.86 6.03 -9.97
N ALA A 95 -21.19 4.93 -10.66
CA ALA A 95 -22.51 4.32 -10.58
C ALA A 95 -22.79 3.78 -9.17
N GLN A 96 -21.83 3.07 -8.57
CA GLN A 96 -21.97 2.53 -7.20
C GLN A 96 -22.10 3.64 -6.15
N LEU A 97 -21.34 4.72 -6.28
CA LEU A 97 -21.48 5.89 -5.40
C LEU A 97 -22.83 6.57 -5.58
N SER A 98 -23.33 6.63 -6.81
CA SER A 98 -24.65 7.22 -7.07
C SER A 98 -25.76 6.38 -6.45
N GLU A 99 -25.67 5.06 -6.55
CA GLU A 99 -26.62 4.10 -5.94
C GLU A 99 -26.61 4.18 -4.41
N ALA A 100 -25.43 4.22 -3.78
CA ALA A 100 -25.30 4.39 -2.32
C ALA A 100 -25.96 5.70 -1.86
N LEU A 101 -25.74 6.80 -2.58
CA LEU A 101 -26.33 8.09 -2.21
C LEU A 101 -27.86 8.17 -2.37
N GLU A 102 -28.51 7.22 -3.05
CA GLU A 102 -29.96 7.27 -3.29
C GLU A 102 -30.79 7.03 -2.01
N ASP A 103 -30.26 6.32 -1.01
CA ASP A 103 -31.04 5.97 0.18
C ASP A 103 -31.02 7.06 1.26
N ASP A 104 -29.84 7.59 1.63
CA ASP A 104 -29.66 8.52 2.73
C ASP A 104 -28.70 9.69 2.42
N ASN A 105 -28.20 9.80 1.19
CA ASN A 105 -27.20 10.78 0.74
C ASN A 105 -25.86 10.72 1.50
N ILE A 106 -25.57 9.60 2.15
CA ILE A 106 -24.30 9.30 2.78
C ILE A 106 -23.72 8.09 2.04
N VAL A 107 -22.40 7.91 2.12
CA VAL A 107 -21.78 6.63 1.76
C VAL A 107 -21.17 6.10 3.04
N ASP A 108 -21.81 5.09 3.62
CA ASP A 108 -21.43 4.54 4.92
C ASP A 108 -20.24 3.55 4.83
N ASP A 109 -19.72 3.12 5.97
CA ASP A 109 -18.57 2.21 6.03
C ASP A 109 -18.85 0.83 5.41
N CYS A 110 -20.10 0.34 5.47
CA CYS A 110 -20.49 -0.93 4.86
C CYS A 110 -20.53 -0.81 3.34
N GLU A 111 -21.07 0.29 2.83
CA GLU A 111 -21.12 0.58 1.40
C GLU A 111 -19.73 0.82 0.82
N LEU A 112 -18.89 1.58 1.53
CA LEU A 112 -17.48 1.77 1.19
C LEU A 112 -16.74 0.43 1.12
N ALA A 113 -16.98 -0.46 2.08
CA ALA A 113 -16.41 -1.80 2.05
C ALA A 113 -16.90 -2.62 0.85
N ALA A 114 -18.18 -2.51 0.47
CA ALA A 114 -18.75 -3.20 -0.68
C ALA A 114 -18.16 -2.71 -2.03
N MET A 115 -17.81 -1.43 -2.14
CA MET A 115 -17.23 -0.84 -3.34
C MET A 115 -15.68 -0.84 -3.36
N ALA A 116 -15.02 -1.46 -2.38
CA ALA A 116 -13.56 -1.43 -2.25
C ALA A 116 -12.81 -1.84 -3.54
N ALA A 117 -13.32 -2.86 -4.24
CA ALA A 117 -12.73 -3.30 -5.51
C ALA A 117 -12.85 -2.25 -6.63
N ALA A 118 -13.98 -1.55 -6.71
CA ALA A 118 -14.18 -0.47 -7.67
C ALA A 118 -13.31 0.75 -7.35
N VAL A 119 -13.18 1.09 -6.05
CA VAL A 119 -12.28 2.15 -5.56
C VAL A 119 -10.84 1.86 -5.94
N GLU A 120 -10.34 0.66 -5.68
CA GLU A 120 -8.96 0.28 -6.04
C GLU A 120 -8.75 0.27 -7.55
N SER A 121 -9.72 -0.23 -8.34
CA SER A 121 -9.61 -0.26 -9.80
C SER A 121 -9.59 1.15 -10.41
N ALA A 122 -10.44 2.05 -9.92
CA ALA A 122 -10.44 3.45 -10.33
C ALA A 122 -9.16 4.18 -9.88
N GLY A 123 -8.71 3.93 -8.65
CA GLY A 123 -7.48 4.47 -8.09
C GLY A 123 -6.26 4.16 -8.94
N LYS A 124 -6.08 2.90 -9.35
CA LYS A 124 -5.00 2.49 -10.27
C LYS A 124 -4.98 3.29 -11.56
N HIS A 125 -6.16 3.58 -12.14
CA HIS A 125 -6.23 4.37 -13.36
C HIS A 125 -5.86 5.85 -13.12
N ILE A 126 -6.31 6.44 -12.01
CA ILE A 126 -5.94 7.81 -11.64
C ILE A 126 -4.42 7.91 -11.44
N ASP A 127 -3.81 6.94 -10.77
CA ASP A 127 -2.37 6.91 -10.52
C ASP A 127 -1.57 6.77 -11.82
N ARG A 128 -2.06 5.98 -12.78
CA ARG A 128 -1.52 5.95 -14.15
C ARG A 128 -1.52 7.32 -14.83
N ILE A 129 -2.63 8.05 -14.74
CA ILE A 129 -2.76 9.38 -15.34
C ILE A 129 -1.77 10.33 -14.66
N ARG A 130 -1.67 10.30 -13.33
CA ARG A 130 -0.69 11.09 -12.56
C ARG A 130 0.74 10.79 -13.00
N GLU A 131 1.07 9.53 -13.25
CA GLU A 131 2.38 9.14 -13.76
C GLU A 131 2.65 9.72 -15.15
N ARG A 132 1.70 9.60 -16.08
CA ARG A 132 1.80 10.19 -17.43
C ARG A 132 1.93 11.71 -17.42
N LEU A 133 1.33 12.37 -16.43
CA LEU A 133 1.40 13.83 -16.24
C LEU A 133 2.70 14.30 -15.59
N ARG A 134 3.48 13.41 -14.95
CA ARG A 134 4.78 13.81 -14.41
C ARG A 134 5.66 14.29 -15.57
N PRO A 135 6.24 15.50 -15.47
CA PRO A 135 7.18 15.96 -16.47
C PRO A 135 8.31 14.94 -16.54
N ARG A 136 8.44 14.29 -17.70
CA ARG A 136 9.62 13.49 -18.01
C ARG A 136 10.75 14.49 -18.06
N LEU A 137 11.56 14.55 -16.99
CA LEU A 137 12.87 15.20 -17.04
C LEU A 137 13.61 14.54 -18.20
N VAL A 138 13.62 15.23 -19.34
CA VAL A 138 14.42 14.86 -20.49
C VAL A 138 15.86 14.97 -20.01
N SER A 139 16.55 13.83 -19.97
CA SER A 139 17.99 13.75 -19.70
C SER A 139 18.80 14.53 -20.72
#